data_AF-A0A4R3H0J9-F1
#
_entry.id   AF-A0A4R3H0J9-F1
#
_cell.length_a   1.000
_cell.length_b   1.000
_cell.length_c   1.000
_cell.angle_alpha   90.00
_cell.angle_beta   90.00
_cell.angle_gamma   90.00
#
_symmetry.space_group_name_H-M   'P 1'
#
loop_
_entity.id
_entity.type
_entity.pdbx_description
1 polymer ?
#
loop_
_entity_poly.entity_id
_entity_poly.type
_entity_poly.pdbx_seq_one_letter_code
_entity_poly.pdbx_strand_id
1 'polypeptide(L)'
;MREQAASALEDDAVLVALSRDLHEAARLAHQRLKSLPDYQTIAEEAAAIEAILQPGEEIADRILCLNAVTSEGIEAREHAGLWKQGDYISAYFGVVL
;
A
#
# COMPACT_ATOMS: atom_id res chain seq x y z
N MET A 1 2.41 -6.07 30.59
CA MET A 1 1.93 -7.08 29.59
C MET A 1 0.51 -6.80 29.11
N ARG A 2 -0.48 -6.48 29.96
CA ARG A 2 -1.86 -6.20 29.52
C ARG A 2 -2.00 -4.94 28.65
N GLU A 3 -1.24 -3.88 28.94
CA GLU A 3 -1.28 -2.63 28.16
C GLU A 3 -0.68 -2.78 26.76
N GLN A 4 0.37 -3.59 26.60
CA GLN A 4 0.96 -3.90 25.29
C GLN A 4 0.03 -4.73 24.41
N ALA A 5 -0.68 -5.70 25.00
CA ALA A 5 -1.66 -6.49 24.27
C ALA A 5 -2.88 -5.67 23.83
N ALA A 6 -3.34 -4.73 24.66
CA ALA A 6 -4.42 -3.81 24.29
C ALA A 6 -3.99 -2.84 23.18
N SER A 7 -2.80 -2.26 23.27
CA SER A 7 -2.25 -1.36 22.25
C SER A 7 -2.01 -2.08 20.92
N ALA A 8 -1.55 -3.33 20.93
CA ALA A 8 -1.38 -4.10 19.70
C ALA A 8 -2.70 -4.45 19.02
N LEU A 9 -3.77 -4.66 19.79
CA LEU A 9 -5.12 -4.86 19.24
C LEU A 9 -5.71 -3.58 18.64
N GLU A 10 -5.38 -2.42 19.20
CA GLU A 10 -5.72 -1.11 18.60
C GLU A 10 -4.96 -0.89 17.29
N ASP A 11 -3.65 -1.21 17.26
CA ASP A 11 -2.83 -1.16 16.05
C ASP A 11 -3.42 -2.07 14.95
N ASP A 12 -3.88 -3.28 15.29
CA ASP A 12 -4.53 -4.20 14.34
C ASP A 12 -5.80 -3.62 13.70
N ALA A 13 -6.65 -2.94 14.47
CA ALA A 13 -7.84 -2.29 13.92
C ALA A 13 -7.46 -1.17 12.92
N VAL A 14 -6.39 -0.42 13.22
CA VAL A 14 -5.84 0.61 12.32
C VAL A 14 -5.21 -0.03 11.08
N LEU A 15 -4.49 -1.13 11.24
CA LEU A 15 -3.87 -1.89 10.15
C LEU A 15 -4.93 -2.39 9.16
N VAL A 16 -6.06 -2.93 9.64
CA VAL A 16 -7.16 -3.38 8.78
C VAL A 16 -7.79 -2.21 8.01
N ALA A 17 -7.96 -1.05 8.65
CA ALA A 17 -8.47 0.14 7.97
C ALA A 17 -7.51 0.63 6.88
N LEU A 18 -6.23 0.78 7.21
CA LEU A 18 -5.19 1.21 6.26
C LEU A 18 -4.99 0.21 5.13
N SER A 19 -5.16 -1.09 5.38
CA SER A 19 -5.09 -2.12 4.33
C SER A 19 -6.18 -1.93 3.27
N ARG A 20 -7.39 -1.55 3.67
CA ARG A 20 -8.47 -1.21 2.73
C ARG A 20 -8.14 0.04 1.92
N ASP A 21 -7.58 1.06 2.59
CA ASP A 21 -7.14 2.28 1.92
C ASP A 21 -6.01 1.98 0.92
N LEU A 22 -5.07 1.11 1.27
CA LEU A 22 -3.97 0.68 0.41
C LEU A 22 -4.49 -0.11 -0.81
N HIS A 23 -5.49 -0.96 -0.63
CA HIS A 23 -6.16 -1.66 -1.73
C HIS A 23 -6.83 -0.68 -2.71
N GLU A 24 -7.55 0.32 -2.20
CA GLU A 24 -8.16 1.34 -3.04
C GLU A 24 -7.10 2.19 -3.77
N ALA A 25 -6.01 2.55 -3.09
CA ALA A 25 -4.87 3.22 -3.72
C ALA A 25 -4.28 2.38 -4.86
N ALA A 26 -4.11 1.07 -4.68
CA ALA A 26 -3.65 0.15 -5.72
C ALA A 26 -4.58 0.14 -6.94
N ARG A 27 -5.89 0.07 -6.69
CA ARG A 27 -6.91 0.09 -7.76
C ARG A 27 -6.85 1.39 -8.55
N LEU A 28 -6.76 2.53 -7.87
CA LEU A 28 -6.69 3.85 -8.51
C LEU A 28 -5.37 4.05 -9.25
N ALA A 29 -4.24 3.61 -8.68
CA ALA A 29 -2.94 3.65 -9.31
C ALA A 29 -2.95 2.85 -10.62
N HIS A 30 -3.44 1.61 -10.59
CA HIS A 30 -3.57 0.76 -11.78
C HIS A 30 -4.42 1.41 -12.88
N GLN A 31 -5.55 2.01 -12.50
CA GLN A 31 -6.42 2.70 -13.45
C GLN A 31 -5.73 3.91 -14.10
N ARG A 32 -5.02 4.71 -13.30
CA ARG A 32 -4.31 5.91 -13.77
C ARG A 32 -3.11 5.55 -14.64
N LEU A 33 -2.34 4.53 -14.27
CA LEU A 33 -1.20 4.06 -15.06
C LEU A 33 -1.62 3.55 -16.44
N LYS A 34 -2.75 2.84 -16.52
CA LYS A 34 -3.35 2.43 -17.81
C LYS A 34 -3.80 3.60 -18.69
N SER A 35 -4.00 4.77 -18.09
CA SER A 35 -4.49 5.98 -18.75
C SER A 35 -3.41 7.07 -18.80
N LEU A 36 -2.13 6.70 -18.67
CA LEU A 36 -1.03 7.66 -18.79
C LEU A 36 -1.03 8.27 -20.19
N PRO A 37 -0.92 9.59 -20.31
CA PRO A 37 -0.71 10.25 -21.59
C PRO A 37 0.70 9.97 -22.11
N ASP A 38 0.89 10.16 -23.42
CA ASP A 38 2.24 10.14 -24.01
C ASP A 38 3.00 11.39 -23.58
N TYR A 39 4.00 11.22 -22.71
CA TYR A 39 4.88 12.30 -22.26
C TYR A 39 5.99 12.55 -23.29
N GLN A 40 6.49 13.78 -23.35
CA GLN A 40 7.57 14.15 -24.27
C GLN A 40 8.94 13.73 -23.75
N THR A 41 9.05 13.56 -22.42
CA THR A 41 10.29 13.20 -21.76
C THR A 41 10.08 12.10 -20.71
N ILE A 42 11.14 11.30 -20.51
CA ILE A 42 11.18 10.28 -19.45
C ILE A 42 11.01 10.92 -18.06
N ALA A 43 11.50 12.15 -17.87
CA ALA A 43 11.41 12.84 -16.59
C ALA A 43 9.94 13.19 -16.23
N GLU A 44 9.15 13.63 -17.21
CA GLU A 44 7.72 13.91 -17.01
C GLU A 44 6.92 12.64 -16.75
N GLU A 45 7.21 11.58 -17.50
CA GLU A 45 6.59 10.26 -17.28
C GLU A 45 6.90 9.73 -15.88
N ALA A 46 8.17 9.78 -15.45
CA ALA A 46 8.60 9.33 -14.14
C ALA A 46 7.92 10.12 -13.01
N ALA A 47 7.86 11.45 -13.13
CA ALA A 47 7.19 12.31 -12.15
C ALA A 47 5.69 12.02 -12.06
N ALA A 48 5.04 11.71 -13.18
CA ALA A 48 3.64 11.34 -13.21
C ALA A 48 3.38 9.97 -12.56
N ILE A 49 4.23 8.98 -12.84
CA ILE A 49 4.16 7.66 -12.20
C ILE A 49 4.37 7.80 -10.69
N GLU A 50 5.39 8.55 -10.25
CA GLU A 50 5.64 8.83 -8.83
C GLU A 50 4.42 9.48 -8.18
N ALA A 51 3.83 10.50 -8.79
CA ALA A 51 2.63 11.15 -8.27
C ALA A 51 1.41 10.21 -8.19
N ILE A 52 1.32 9.22 -9.09
CA ILE A 52 0.26 8.20 -9.05
C ILE A 52 0.48 7.22 -7.89
N LEU A 53 1.71 6.84 -7.61
CA LEU A 53 2.06 5.86 -6.58
C LEU A 53 2.19 6.47 -5.17
N GLN A 54 2.51 7.75 -5.07
CA GLN A 54 2.76 8.46 -3.80
C GLN A 54 1.67 8.26 -2.73
N PRO A 55 0.36 8.27 -3.04
CA PRO A 55 -0.66 8.03 -2.02
C PRO A 55 -0.56 6.64 -1.37
N GLY A 56 -0.22 5.61 -2.14
CA GLY A 56 -0.04 4.27 -1.58
C GLY A 56 1.27 4.13 -0.82
N GLU A 57 2.32 4.86 -1.21
CA GLU A 57 3.58 4.93 -0.45
C GLU A 57 3.35 5.47 0.97
N GLU A 58 2.59 6.55 1.09
CA GLU A 58 2.26 7.15 2.39
C GLU A 58 1.44 6.21 3.30
N ILE A 59 0.53 5.43 2.70
CA ILE A 59 -0.26 4.44 3.44
C ILE A 59 0.62 3.26 3.87
N ALA A 60 1.46 2.76 2.96
CA ALA A 60 2.38 1.67 3.25
C ALA A 60 3.35 2.02 4.38
N ASP A 61 3.90 3.25 4.37
CA ASP A 61 4.77 3.72 5.44
C ASP A 61 4.06 3.74 6.80
N ARG A 62 2.80 4.20 6.83
CA ARG A 62 1.97 4.19 8.06
C ARG A 62 1.70 2.79 8.56
N ILE A 63 1.35 1.85 7.69
CA ILE A 63 1.14 0.43 8.03
C ILE A 63 2.40 -0.17 8.65
N LEU A 64 3.57 0.10 8.06
CA LEU A 64 4.84 -0.48 8.50
C LEU A 64 5.31 0.05 9.86
N CYS A 65 4.79 1.19 10.32
CA CYS A 65 5.04 1.72 11.66
C CYS A 65 4.19 1.08 12.78
N LEU A 66 3.14 0.31 12.46
CA LEU A 66 2.21 -0.26 13.44
C LEU A 66 2.52 -1.73 13.76
N ASN A 67 2.23 -2.19 14.98
CA ASN A 67 2.46 -3.58 15.34
C ASN A 67 1.25 -4.45 14.95
N ALA A 68 1.52 -5.61 14.34
CA ALA A 68 0.49 -6.59 14.06
C ALA A 68 0.60 -7.78 15.01
N VAL A 69 -0.51 -8.17 15.64
CA VAL A 69 -0.62 -9.39 16.43
C VAL A 69 -1.72 -10.32 15.92
N THR A 70 -2.60 -9.84 15.04
CA THR A 70 -3.57 -10.68 14.32
C THR A 70 -3.07 -11.07 12.93
N SER A 71 -3.66 -12.13 12.35
CA SER A 71 -3.37 -12.53 10.97
C SER A 71 -3.70 -11.43 9.96
N GLU A 72 -4.80 -10.69 10.19
CA GLU A 72 -5.24 -9.63 9.28
C GLU A 72 -4.27 -8.44 9.30
N GLY A 73 -3.74 -8.08 10.47
CA GLY A 73 -2.71 -7.04 10.57
C GLY A 73 -1.36 -7.48 9.98
N ILE A 74 -1.01 -8.77 10.09
CA ILE A 74 0.20 -9.32 9.45
C ILE A 74 0.06 -9.22 7.93
N GLU A 75 -1.08 -9.65 7.38
CA GLU A 75 -1.38 -9.55 5.95
C GLU A 75 -1.35 -8.09 5.46
N ALA A 76 -1.91 -7.15 6.23
CA ALA A 76 -1.84 -5.72 5.93
C ALA A 76 -0.38 -5.24 5.79
N ARG A 77 0.50 -5.65 6.72
CA ARG A 77 1.93 -5.33 6.68
C ARG A 77 2.64 -6.00 5.50
N GLU A 78 2.27 -7.23 5.14
CA GLU A 78 2.81 -7.91 3.96
C GLU A 78 2.44 -7.17 2.67
N HIS A 79 1.18 -6.75 2.50
CA HIS A 79 0.76 -5.95 1.36
C HIS A 79 1.46 -4.59 1.28
N ALA A 80 1.66 -3.92 2.42
CA ALA A 80 2.48 -2.70 2.46
C ALA A 80 3.93 -2.98 2.05
N GLY A 81 4.51 -4.11 2.49
CA GLY A 81 5.85 -4.53 2.07
C GLY A 81 5.96 -4.77 0.55
N LEU A 82 4.96 -5.40 -0.06
CA LEU A 82 4.90 -5.59 -1.51
C LEU A 82 4.75 -4.27 -2.26
N TRP A 83 3.98 -3.32 -1.71
CA TRP A 83 3.89 -1.96 -2.26
C TRP A 83 5.28 -1.31 -2.35
N LYS A 84 6.05 -1.30 -1.25
CA LYS A 84 7.40 -0.70 -1.21
C LYS A 84 8.40 -1.36 -2.18
N GLN A 85 8.12 -2.59 -2.61
CA GLN A 85 8.95 -3.31 -3.59
C GLN A 85 8.54 -3.02 -5.03
N GLY A 86 7.50 -2.20 -5.25
CA GLY A 86 6.92 -1.95 -6.57
C GLY A 86 5.99 -3.06 -7.06
N ASP A 87 5.67 -4.05 -6.23
CA ASP A 87 4.82 -5.20 -6.58
C ASP A 87 3.39 -5.08 -6.02
N TYR A 88 2.84 -3.86 -6.10
CA TYR A 88 1.50 -3.54 -5.60
C TYR A 88 0.38 -4.22 -6.39
N ILE A 89 0.66 -4.72 -7.61
CA ILE A 89 -0.31 -5.47 -8.42
C ILE A 89 -0.41 -6.91 -7.92
N SER A 90 0.70 -7.59 -7.62
CA SER A 90 0.65 -8.96 -7.10
C SER A 90 0.02 -9.01 -5.71
N ALA A 91 0.21 -7.96 -4.89
CA ALA A 91 -0.42 -7.83 -3.58
C ALA A 91 -1.95 -7.92 -3.61
N TYR A 92 -2.61 -7.49 -4.69
CA TYR A 92 -4.08 -7.38 -4.71
C TYR A 92 -4.78 -8.01 -5.91
N PHE A 93 -4.06 -8.29 -7.00
CA PHE A 93 -4.65 -8.74 -8.26
C PHE A 93 -4.09 -10.08 -8.73
N GLY A 94 -3.11 -10.66 -8.05
CA GLY A 94 -2.61 -12.02 -8.32
C GLY A 94 -2.06 -12.23 -9.75
N VAL A 95 -1.69 -11.16 -10.45
CA VAL A 95 -1.19 -11.25 -11.82
C VAL A 95 0.34 -11.33 -11.78
N VAL A 96 0.86 -12.54 -12.00
CA VAL A 96 2.22 -12.71 -12.50
C VAL A 96 2.26 -12.09 -13.89
N LEU A 97 3.01 -11.00 -14.06
CA LEU A 97 3.37 -10.46 -15.38
C LEU A 97 4.28 -11.44 -16.13
#